data_AF-A0A847WWE2-F1
#
_entry.id   AF-A0A847WWE2-F1
#
_cell.length_a   1.000
_cell.length_b   1.000
_cell.length_c   1.000
_cell.angle_alpha   90.00
_cell.angle_beta   90.00
_cell.angle_gamma   90.00
#
_symmetry.space_group_name_H-M   'P 1'
#
loop_
_entity.id
_entity.type
_entity.pdbx_description
1 polymer ?
#
loop_
_entity_poly.entity_id
_entity_poly.type
_entity_poly.pdbx_seq_one_letter_code
_entity_poly.pdbx_strand_id
1 'polypeptide(L)' 'MAGVRIQEAASHRLDDIYRYTRDRWGAEQADRYVTGLFEAFAKIESHGVVSRPVPAEFGVEGFFFRYEQHFVYWRRLSN' A
#
# COMPACT_ATOMS: atom_id res chain seq x y z
N MET A 1 16.60 3.72 9.02
CA MET A 1 15.25 3.60 8.46
C MET A 1 15.34 2.80 7.20
N ALA A 2 14.65 1.66 7.09
CA ALA A 2 14.52 0.98 5.81
C ALA A 2 13.66 1.86 4.89
N GLY A 3 14.16 2.17 3.69
CA GLY A 3 13.40 2.96 2.72
C GLY A 3 12.31 2.11 2.08
N VAL A 4 11.10 2.65 1.96
CA VAL A 4 10.03 2.03 1.17
C VAL A 4 10.31 2.32 -0.31
N ARG A 5 10.36 1.26 -1.13
CA ARG A 5 10.43 1.38 -2.59
C ARG A 5 9.10 0.97 -3.20
N ILE A 6 8.56 1.82 -4.06
CA ILE A 6 7.31 1.56 -4.78
C ILE A 6 7.66 0.94 -6.13
N GLN A 7 7.07 -0.21 -6.44
CA GLN A 7 7.18 -0.79 -7.78
C GLN A 7 6.44 0.09 -8.81
N GLU A 8 6.93 0.13 -10.04
CA GLU A 8 6.29 0.91 -11.12
C GLU A 8 4.81 0.57 -11.30
N ALA A 9 4.48 -0.73 -11.34
CA ALA A 9 3.09 -1.19 -11.42
C ALA A 9 2.24 -0.72 -10.22
N ALA A 10 2.83 -0.63 -9.02
CA ALA A 10 2.14 -0.10 -7.85
C ALA A 10 1.94 1.41 -7.95
N SER A 11 2.88 2.15 -8.54
CA SER A 11 2.73 3.59 -8.80
C SER A 11 1.52 3.87 -9.70
N HIS A 12 1.36 3.10 -10.78
CA HIS A 12 0.18 3.22 -11.64
C HIS A 12 -1.13 2.93 -10.89
N ARG A 13 -1.12 1.94 -10.00
CA ARG A 13 -2.30 1.66 -9.16
C ARG A 13 -2.63 2.79 -8.18
N LEU A 14 -1.63 3.44 -7.61
CA LEU A 14 -1.84 4.60 -6.73
C LEU A 14 -2.50 5.75 -7.50
N ASP A 15 -2.04 6.01 -8.73
CA ASP A 15 -2.65 7.02 -9.61
C ASP A 15 -4.12 6.68 -9.93
N ASP A 16 -4.42 5.42 -10.24
CA ASP A 16 -5.79 4.98 -10.53
C ASP A 16 -6.70 5.15 -9.30
N ILE A 17 -6.22 4.78 -8.12
CA ILE A 17 -6.93 4.98 -6.85
C ILE A 17 -7.19 6.47 -6.62
N TYR A 18 -6.20 7.33 -6.86
CA TYR A 18 -6.35 8.77 -6.71
C TYR A 18 -7.42 9.31 -7.66
N ARG A 19 -7.30 9.03 -8.96
CA ARG A 19 -8.26 9.51 -9.99
C ARG A 19 -9.67 9.03 -9.69
N TYR A 20 -9.84 7.74 -9.43
CA TYR A 20 -11.14 7.16 -9.08
C TYR A 20 -11.75 7.82 -7.84
N THR A 21 -10.94 8.03 -6.80
CA THR A 21 -11.41 8.62 -5.55
C THR A 21 -11.80 10.08 -5.73
N ARG A 22 -10.97 10.84 -6.46
CA ARG A 22 -11.22 12.25 -6.78
C ARG A 22 -12.48 12.41 -7.61
N ASP A 23 -12.66 11.59 -8.64
CA ASP A 23 -13.78 11.71 -9.56
C ASP A 23 -15.12 11.37 -8.88
N ARG A 24 -15.11 10.58 -7.80
CA ARG A 24 -16.32 10.21 -7.05
C ARG A 24 -16.59 11.06 -5.80
N TRP A 25 -15.55 11.51 -5.11
CA TRP A 25 -15.68 12.16 -3.80
C TRP A 25 -14.92 13.48 -3.65
N GLY A 26 -14.24 13.94 -4.71
CA GLY A 26 -13.48 15.19 -4.71
C GLY A 26 -12.02 15.03 -4.29
N ALA A 27 -11.23 16.06 -4.59
CA ALA A 27 -9.78 16.06 -4.39
C ALA A 27 -9.37 15.89 -2.93
N GLU A 28 -10.07 16.54 -1.99
CA GLU A 28 -9.75 16.43 -0.56
C GLU A 28 -9.83 14.98 -0.04
N GLN A 29 -10.84 14.22 -0.48
CA GLN A 29 -10.97 12.82 -0.11
C GLN A 29 -9.86 11.97 -0.76
N ALA A 30 -9.49 12.25 -2.00
CA ALA A 30 -8.41 11.55 -2.70
C ALA A 30 -7.05 11.80 -2.03
N ASP A 31 -6.76 13.06 -1.68
CA ASP A 31 -5.53 13.47 -1.00
C ASP A 31 -5.44 12.79 0.38
N ARG A 32 -6.53 12.81 1.15
CA ARG A 32 -6.59 12.14 2.47
C ARG A 32 -6.34 10.63 2.34
N TYR A 33 -7.00 9.99 1.38
CA TYR A 33 -6.91 8.53 1.18
C TYR A 33 -5.48 8.11 0.80
N VAL A 34 -4.88 8.79 -0.18
CA VAL A 34 -3.52 8.45 -0.63
C VAL A 34 -2.49 8.80 0.44
N THR A 35 -2.62 9.94 1.13
CA THR A 35 -1.71 10.31 2.22
C THR A 35 -1.72 9.27 3.33
N GLY A 36 -2.90 8.87 3.81
CA GLY A 36 -3.01 7.86 4.86
C GLY A 36 -2.51 6.47 4.43
N LEU A 37 -2.61 6.14 3.14
CA LEU A 37 -2.00 4.93 2.57
C LEU A 37 -0.47 4.96 2.66
N PHE A 38 0.17 6.10 2.34
CA PHE A 38 1.62 6.27 2.49
C PHE A 38 2.06 6.28 3.97
N GLU A 39 1.28 6.88 4.86
CA GLU A 39 1.52 6.80 6.30
C GLU A 39 1.47 5.35 6.81
N ALA A 40 0.58 4.52 6.25
CA ALA A 40 0.53 3.09 6.58
C ALA A 40 1.81 2.37 6.13
N PHE A 41 2.42 2.75 5.00
CA PHE A 41 3.70 2.17 4.56
C PHE A 41 4.83 2.46 5.55
N ALA A 42 4.89 3.67 6.08
CA ALA A 42 5.89 4.07 7.08
C ALA A 42 5.79 3.26 8.38
N LYS A 43 4.61 2.66 8.66
CA LYS A 43 4.34 1.87 9.86
C LYS A 43 4.61 0.37 9.69
N ILE A 44 5.01 -0.07 8.49
CA ILE A 44 5.29 -1.50 8.21
C ILE A 44 6.43 -2.02 9.11
N GLU A 45 7.54 -1.30 9.17
CA GLU A 45 8.72 -1.72 9.94
C GLU A 45 8.52 -1.58 11.46
N SER A 46 7.69 -0.65 11.90
CA SER A 46 7.36 -0.48 13.33
C SER A 46 6.26 -1.42 13.82
N HIS A 47 5.79 -2.34 12.99
CA HIS A 47 4.61 -3.19 13.25
C HIS A 47 3.35 -2.38 13.60
N GLY A 48 3.28 -1.11 13.21
CA GLY A 48 2.11 -0.25 13.39
C GLY A 48 0.96 -0.59 12.44
N VAL A 49 1.19 -1.48 11.46
CA VAL A 49 0.16 -2.14 10.65
C VAL A 49 0.29 -3.66 10.78
N VAL A 50 -0.84 -4.33 11.04
CA VAL A 50 -0.88 -5.79 11.15
C VAL A 50 -0.83 -6.39 9.74
N SER A 51 0.37 -6.82 9.34
CA SER A 51 0.59 -7.51 8.07
C SER A 51 0.46 -9.02 8.23
N ARG A 52 -0.21 -9.66 7.27
CA ARG A 52 -0.37 -11.12 7.18
C ARG A 52 0.53 -11.66 6.09
N PRO A 53 1.10 -12.87 6.23
CA PRO A 53 1.85 -13.50 5.14
C PRO A 53 0.91 -13.80 3.96
N VAL A 54 1.42 -13.62 2.74
CA VAL A 54 0.73 -14.11 1.54
C VAL A 54 0.69 -15.64 1.60
N PRO A 55 -0.46 -16.30 1.37
CA PRO A 55 -0.54 -17.75 1.39
C PRO A 55 0.45 -18.41 0.42
N ALA A 56 1.13 -19.46 0.88
CA ALA A 56 2.19 -20.13 0.12
C ALA A 56 1.70 -20.75 -1.20
N GLU A 57 0.40 -21.08 -1.29
CA GLU A 57 -0.24 -21.58 -2.52
C GLU A 57 -0.12 -20.62 -3.71
N PHE A 58 0.07 -19.32 -3.46
CA PHE A 58 0.28 -18.33 -4.52
C PHE A 58 1.72 -18.29 -5.05
N GLY A 59 2.66 -19.01 -4.43
CA GLY A 59 4.06 -19.05 -4.85
C GLY A 59 4.81 -17.72 -4.74
N VAL A 60 4.28 -16.77 -3.96
CA VAL A 60 4.85 -15.43 -3.76
C VAL A 60 5.26 -15.25 -2.31
N GLU A 61 6.53 -14.93 -2.09
CA GLU A 61 7.02 -14.51 -0.78
C GLU A 61 6.69 -13.04 -0.53
N GLY A 62 5.91 -12.79 0.52
CA GLY A 62 5.57 -11.44 0.93
C GLY A 62 4.50 -11.42 1.99
N PHE A 63 4.07 -10.20 2.27
CA PHE A 63 3.03 -9.90 3.23
C PHE A 63 2.01 -8.98 2.58
N PHE A 64 0.84 -8.92 3.20
CA PHE A 64 -0.18 -7.96 2.82
C PHE A 64 -0.90 -7.43 4.05
N PHE A 65 -1.44 -6.22 3.92
CA PHE A 65 -2.38 -5.67 4.88
C PHE A 65 -3.50 -4.93 4.15
N ARG A 66 -4.59 -4.67 4.87
CA ARG A 66 -5.73 -3.91 4.35
C ARG A 66 -5.64 -2.47 4.83
N TYR A 67 -5.69 -1.52 3.90
CA TYR A 67 -5.90 -0.10 4.19
C TYR A 67 -7.25 0.31 3.61
N GLU A 68 -8.22 0.55 4.48
CA GLU A 68 -9.60 0.87 4.13
C GLU A 68 -10.21 -0.11 3.09
N GLN A 69 -10.30 0.28 1.82
CA GLN A 69 -10.88 -0.54 0.74
C GLN A 69 -9.83 -1.26 -0.12
N HIS A 70 -8.53 -1.03 0.12
CA HIS A 70 -7.46 -1.57 -0.72
C HIS A 70 -6.53 -2.51 0.07
N PHE A 71 -6.01 -3.52 -0.62
CA PHE A 71 -4.96 -4.39 -0.09
C PHE A 71 -3.60 -3.96 -0.61
N VAL A 72 -2.64 -3.85 0.31
CA VAL A 72 -1.26 -3.50 0.02
C VAL A 72 -0.42 -4.74 0.14
N TYR A 73 0.19 -5.18 -0.96
CA TYR A 73 1.15 -6.27 -0.98
C TYR A 73 2.56 -5.71 -0.93
N TRP A 74 3.41 -6.30 -0.09
CA TRP A 74 4.77 -5.83 0.10
C TRP A 74 5.70 -7.01 0.44
N ARG A 75 7.00 -6.82 0.23
CA ARG A 75 8.03 -7.76 0.66
C ARG A 75 9.27 -7.00 1.10
N ARG A 76 10.09 -7.63 1.92
CA ARG A 76 11.44 -7.12 2.18
C ARG A 76 12.31 -7.37 0.96
N LEU A 77 13.10 -6.37 0.60
CA LEU A 77 14.10 -6.51 -0.45
C LEU A 77 15.41 -6.91 0.22
N SER A 78 16.01 -8.02 -0.21
CA SER A 78 17.39 -8.34 0.16
C SER A 78 18.31 -7.27 -0.41
N ASN A 79 19.27 -6.84 0.39
CA ASN A 79 20.23 -5.79 0.04
C ASN A 79 21.33 -6.33 -0.87
#